data_AF-A0A349BVN7-F1
#
_entry.id   AF-A0A349BVN7-F1
#
_cell.length_a   1.000
_cell.length_b   1.000
_cell.length_c   1.000
_cell.angle_alpha   90.00
_cell.angle_beta   90.00
_cell.angle_gamma   90.00
#
_symmetry.space_group_name_H-M   'P 1'
#
loop_
_entity.id
_entity.type
_entity.pdbx_description
1 polymer ?
#
loop_
_entity_poly.entity_id
_entity_poly.type
_entity_poly.pdbx_seq_one_letter_code
_entity_poly.pdbx_strand_id
1 'polypeptide(L)'
;LVQEIIDIKDNVIDIKIDAEDLYRHIELKDNDYKKLIHSLNRINLTTEEAIDNLRHERDRIKTLLAQVNNFYEKKYTPLLQKIEDRDSGFRAKINKSTNELKELEKVKLSCSKQYDEIKKFVADYKTKSRELSTLNTKIRKLGESSENNKNKTDSLLAKIQSADKEIQIILANTKNRDTETTNLESSIKRKEIKSQEILGEIERLFDETEIKRKEIQDVYEIAHETGLSGEFGNRRNNLKKSFEKWEKRILWTSIILLGSLVGLFICQLALYNWNIKDNNFDYNFYVRFLILSPIVYYLVFCSSQYNQVKKLHDKYSFKTTLAMTIKSHIELLTHEENFQSPERLDKILDFIIDGFNKIYNEPYANDDFKMKVELANIKLDLQKNLLEKINLKEEK
;
A
#
# COMPACT_ATOMS: atom_id res chain seq x y z
N LEU A 1 5.71 147.81 180.26
CA LEU A 1 4.35 147.42 179.81
C LEU A 1 3.96 148.01 178.46
N VAL A 2 3.90 149.34 178.24
CA VAL A 2 3.80 149.88 176.85
C VAL A 2 5.06 149.59 176.03
N GLN A 3 6.22 149.47 176.70
CA GLN A 3 7.50 149.13 176.08
C GLN A 3 7.58 147.68 175.54
N GLU A 4 6.91 146.70 176.16
CA GLU A 4 7.04 145.28 175.78
C GLU A 4 6.23 144.89 174.53
N ILE A 5 5.16 145.62 174.21
CA ILE A 5 4.33 145.33 173.03
C ILE A 5 4.95 145.92 171.75
N ILE A 6 5.76 146.97 171.87
CA ILE A 6 6.49 147.54 170.74
C ILE A 6 7.68 146.65 170.38
N ASP A 7 8.39 146.09 171.36
CA ASP A 7 9.52 145.17 171.13
C ASP A 7 9.12 143.86 170.41
N ILE A 8 7.86 143.40 170.52
CA ILE A 8 7.36 142.24 169.77
C ILE A 8 7.06 142.59 168.31
N LYS A 9 6.62 143.83 168.03
CA LYS A 9 6.35 144.29 166.65
C LYS A 9 7.67 144.42 165.87
N ASP A 10 8.73 144.88 166.51
CA ASP A 10 10.04 145.01 165.88
C ASP A 10 10.64 143.63 165.53
N ASN A 11 10.45 142.61 166.38
CA ASN A 11 10.90 141.24 166.09
C ASN A 11 10.19 140.55 164.89
N VAL A 12 8.91 140.84 164.65
CA VAL A 12 8.19 140.21 163.52
C VAL A 12 8.54 140.86 162.18
N ILE A 13 8.93 142.13 162.19
CA ILE A 13 9.40 142.82 160.98
C ILE A 13 10.82 142.34 160.62
N ASP A 14 11.68 142.10 161.59
CA ASP A 14 13.02 141.54 161.35
C ASP A 14 12.96 140.11 160.76
N ILE A 15 12.02 139.26 161.21
CA ILE A 15 11.82 137.92 160.60
C ILE A 15 11.36 138.00 159.14
N LYS A 16 10.59 139.04 158.76
CA LYS A 16 10.19 139.24 157.36
C LYS A 16 11.38 139.68 156.50
N ILE A 17 12.26 140.53 157.04
CA ILE A 17 13.48 140.95 156.38
C ILE A 17 14.42 139.75 156.19
N ASP A 18 14.54 138.87 157.19
CA ASP A 18 15.34 137.64 157.10
C ASP A 18 14.76 136.63 156.09
N ALA A 19 13.43 136.52 155.98
CA ALA A 19 12.78 135.64 155.00
C ALA A 19 12.93 136.16 153.55
N GLU A 20 12.91 137.48 153.34
CA GLU A 20 13.16 138.10 152.03
C GLU A 20 14.65 138.06 151.64
N ASP A 21 15.59 138.07 152.61
CA ASP A 21 17.02 137.90 152.35
C ASP A 21 17.39 136.42 152.05
N LEU A 22 16.64 135.46 152.61
CA LEU A 22 16.71 134.03 152.26
C LEU A 22 16.20 133.77 150.83
N TYR A 23 15.14 134.43 150.39
CA TYR A 23 14.63 134.33 149.02
C TYR A 23 15.60 134.97 148.00
N ARG A 24 16.30 136.05 148.37
CA ARG A 24 17.36 136.65 147.53
C ARG A 24 18.65 135.83 147.48
N HIS A 25 18.94 135.01 148.49
CA HIS A 25 20.10 134.10 148.46
C HIS A 25 19.91 132.88 147.54
N ILE A 26 18.67 132.43 147.31
CA ILE A 26 18.39 131.26 146.46
C ILE A 26 18.41 131.63 144.95
N GLU A 27 18.14 132.88 144.60
CA GLU A 27 18.05 133.27 143.18
C GLU A 27 19.36 133.82 142.56
N LEU A 28 20.42 134.09 143.35
CA LEU A 28 21.60 134.80 142.81
C LEU A 28 23.03 134.25 143.03
N LYS A 29 23.29 133.11 143.70
CA LYS A 29 24.72 132.71 143.93
C LYS A 29 25.11 131.22 143.92
N ASP A 30 24.44 130.33 143.17
CA ASP A 30 24.95 128.96 143.00
C ASP A 30 25.26 128.58 141.53
N ASN A 31 26.54 128.49 141.21
CA ASN A 31 27.08 128.16 139.88
C ASN A 31 26.89 126.67 139.54
N ASP A 32 26.73 125.81 140.55
CA ASP A 32 26.57 124.38 140.35
C ASP A 32 25.15 124.02 139.87
N TYR A 33 24.12 124.78 140.27
CA TYR A 33 22.75 124.58 139.77
C TYR A 33 22.62 124.92 138.27
N LYS A 34 23.28 126.00 137.81
CA LYS A 34 23.35 126.33 136.36
C LYS A 34 24.10 125.27 135.56
N LYS A 35 25.22 124.73 136.07
CA LYS A 35 25.95 123.62 135.43
C LYS A 35 25.13 122.34 135.39
N LEU A 36 24.36 122.05 136.43
CA LEU A 36 23.49 120.88 136.49
C LEU A 36 22.40 120.97 135.42
N ILE A 37 21.71 122.11 135.30
CA ILE A 37 20.71 122.34 134.22
C ILE A 37 21.35 122.20 132.84
N HIS A 38 22.54 122.77 132.63
CA HIS A 38 23.22 122.68 131.33
C HIS A 38 23.65 121.25 130.99
N SER A 39 24.08 120.47 132.00
CA SER A 39 24.45 119.06 131.87
C SER A 39 23.23 118.19 131.63
N LEU A 40 22.12 118.45 132.32
CA LEU A 40 20.84 117.77 132.12
C LEU A 40 20.32 118.02 130.70
N ASN A 41 20.38 119.26 130.23
CA ASN A 41 19.98 119.59 128.85
C ASN A 41 20.90 118.94 127.82
N ARG A 42 22.23 118.87 128.08
CA ARG A 42 23.16 118.17 127.19
C ARG A 42 22.92 116.67 127.16
N ILE A 43 22.63 116.04 128.30
CA ILE A 43 22.26 114.62 128.41
C ILE A 43 20.93 114.38 127.70
N ASN A 44 19.93 115.25 127.88
CA ASN A 44 18.66 115.15 127.15
C ASN A 44 18.91 115.22 125.64
N LEU A 45 19.68 116.21 125.16
CA LEU A 45 20.03 116.34 123.74
C LEU A 45 20.76 115.10 123.20
N THR A 46 21.79 114.61 123.89
CA THR A 46 22.52 113.40 123.45
C THR A 46 21.69 112.12 123.55
N THR A 47 20.76 112.04 124.52
CA THR A 47 19.82 110.93 124.64
C THR A 47 18.77 110.99 123.54
N GLU A 48 18.27 112.17 123.19
CA GLU A 48 17.37 112.40 122.05
C GLU A 48 18.07 112.04 120.74
N GLU A 49 19.31 112.46 120.52
CA GLU A 49 20.11 112.06 119.35
C GLU A 49 20.36 110.55 119.28
N ALA A 50 20.66 109.89 120.41
CA ALA A 50 20.83 108.44 120.46
C ALA A 50 19.52 107.69 120.20
N ILE A 51 18.40 108.20 120.72
CA ILE A 51 17.06 107.67 120.47
C ILE A 51 16.69 107.83 118.99
N ASP A 52 17.00 108.97 118.37
CA ASP A 52 16.74 109.20 116.94
C ASP A 52 17.64 108.36 116.04
N ASN A 53 18.92 108.16 116.39
CA ASN A 53 19.79 107.21 115.69
C ASN A 53 19.30 105.77 115.81
N LEU A 54 18.85 105.34 117.00
CA LEU A 54 18.24 104.03 117.21
C LEU A 54 16.94 103.87 116.41
N ARG A 55 16.13 104.92 116.32
CA ARG A 55 14.93 104.94 115.47
C ARG A 55 15.32 104.82 114.00
N HIS A 56 16.34 105.56 113.55
CA HIS A 56 16.85 105.47 112.19
C HIS A 56 17.37 104.08 111.83
N GLU A 57 18.19 103.46 112.70
CA GLU A 57 18.71 102.11 112.47
C GLU A 57 17.60 101.04 112.57
N ARG A 58 16.65 101.17 113.50
CA ARG A 58 15.45 100.31 113.56
C ARG A 58 14.66 100.41 112.24
N ASP A 59 14.46 101.62 111.72
CA ASP A 59 13.71 101.85 110.48
C ASP A 59 14.49 101.34 109.26
N ARG A 60 15.81 101.45 109.26
CA ARG A 60 16.70 100.85 108.24
C ARG A 60 16.65 99.32 108.27
N ILE A 61 16.74 98.70 109.44
CA ILE A 61 16.61 97.25 109.63
C ILE A 61 15.22 96.79 109.18
N LYS A 62 14.17 97.51 109.54
CA LYS A 62 12.80 97.23 109.10
C LYS A 62 12.69 97.29 107.56
N THR A 63 13.36 98.24 106.93
CA THR A 63 13.39 98.38 105.47
C THR A 63 14.16 97.23 104.81
N LEU A 64 15.33 96.85 105.33
CA LEU A 64 16.10 95.72 104.84
C LEU A 64 15.35 94.40 105.01
N LEU A 65 14.69 94.19 106.15
CA LEU A 65 13.90 92.99 106.41
C LEU A 65 12.69 92.92 105.49
N ALA A 66 12.06 94.06 105.19
CA ALA A 66 11.02 94.14 104.16
C ALA A 66 11.56 93.83 102.75
N GLN A 67 12.77 94.27 102.41
CA GLN A 67 13.40 93.96 101.12
C GLN A 67 13.75 92.47 100.98
N VAL A 68 14.31 91.86 102.03
CA VAL A 68 14.62 90.41 102.06
C VAL A 68 13.35 89.59 101.93
N ASN A 69 12.30 89.91 102.70
CA ASN A 69 11.02 89.22 102.59
C ASN A 69 10.39 89.39 101.21
N ASN A 70 10.46 90.60 100.65
CA ASN A 70 9.95 90.86 99.31
C ASN A 70 10.73 90.10 98.22
N PHE A 71 12.06 89.99 98.35
CA PHE A 71 12.86 89.16 97.46
C PHE A 71 12.54 87.67 97.59
N TYR A 72 12.46 87.16 98.82
CA TYR A 72 12.15 85.76 99.08
C TYR A 72 10.76 85.40 98.51
N GLU A 73 9.73 86.12 98.92
CA GLU A 73 8.34 85.85 98.55
C GLU A 73 8.03 86.16 97.08
N LYS A 74 8.51 87.29 96.54
CA LYS A 74 8.12 87.71 95.18
C LYS A 74 9.06 87.23 94.09
N LYS A 75 10.32 86.91 94.41
CA LYS A 75 11.30 86.46 93.40
C LYS A 75 11.72 85.02 93.62
N TYR A 76 12.28 84.68 94.79
CA TYR A 76 12.86 83.36 95.00
C TYR A 76 11.81 82.24 94.96
N THR A 77 10.74 82.33 95.76
CA THR A 77 9.70 81.28 95.84
C THR A 77 9.01 81.03 94.48
N PRO A 78 8.60 82.05 93.71
CA PRO A 78 8.00 81.84 92.39
C PRO A 78 8.98 81.27 91.36
N LEU A 79 10.27 81.61 91.44
CA LEU A 79 11.31 81.03 90.59
C LEU A 79 11.55 79.56 90.94
N LEU A 80 11.67 79.24 92.23
CA LEU A 80 11.81 77.87 92.71
C LEU A 80 10.61 77.03 92.27
N GLN A 81 9.39 77.54 92.41
CA GLN A 81 8.18 76.88 91.93
C GLN A 81 8.23 76.68 90.40
N LYS A 82 8.60 77.68 89.60
CA LYS A 82 8.75 77.49 88.13
C LYS A 82 9.81 76.45 87.75
N ILE A 83 10.78 76.15 88.61
CA ILE A 83 11.84 75.17 88.37
C ILE A 83 11.43 73.77 88.86
N GLU A 84 10.95 73.67 90.10
CA GLU A 84 10.74 72.42 90.84
C GLU A 84 9.29 71.93 90.87
N ASP A 85 8.32 72.75 90.46
CA ASP A 85 6.92 72.33 90.37
C ASP A 85 6.81 71.02 89.57
N ARG A 86 6.23 70.01 90.21
CA ARG A 86 6.27 68.62 89.76
C ARG A 86 5.49 68.39 88.46
N ASP A 87 4.52 69.24 88.15
CA ASP A 87 3.60 69.04 87.03
C ASP A 87 3.88 69.99 85.86
N SER A 88 4.26 71.23 86.15
CA SER A 88 4.39 72.32 85.18
C SER A 88 5.77 72.99 85.17
N GLY A 89 6.60 72.70 86.16
CA GLY A 89 7.94 73.26 86.31
C GLY A 89 8.90 72.81 85.20
N PHE A 90 10.03 73.51 85.10
CA PHE A 90 11.04 73.23 84.08
C PHE A 90 11.56 71.79 84.13
N ARG A 91 11.78 71.23 85.34
CA ARG A 91 12.17 69.83 85.52
C ARG A 91 11.11 68.84 85.00
N ALA A 92 9.84 69.10 85.27
CA ALA A 92 8.74 68.26 84.80
C ALA A 92 8.66 68.25 83.27
N LYS A 93 8.82 69.42 82.63
CA LYS A 93 8.87 69.55 81.17
C LYS A 93 10.06 68.81 80.57
N ILE A 94 11.26 68.91 81.14
CA ILE A 94 12.43 68.15 80.68
C ILE A 94 12.17 66.64 80.77
N ASN A 95 11.60 66.16 81.88
CA ASN A 95 11.29 64.74 82.03
C ASN A 95 10.27 64.27 80.99
N LYS A 96 9.22 65.07 80.74
CA LYS A 96 8.23 64.79 79.71
C LYS A 96 8.86 64.77 78.31
N SER A 97 9.61 65.79 77.93
CA SER A 97 10.34 65.84 76.65
C SER A 97 11.30 64.66 76.48
N THR A 98 11.97 64.24 77.56
CA THR A 98 12.88 63.09 77.52
C THR A 98 12.14 61.78 77.27
N ASN A 99 10.95 61.61 77.87
CA ASN A 99 10.10 60.46 77.62
C ASN A 99 9.52 60.49 76.20
N GLU A 100 9.06 61.65 75.72
CA GLU A 100 8.60 61.84 74.34
C GLU A 100 9.71 61.52 73.33
N LEU A 101 10.96 61.92 73.61
CA LEU A 101 12.12 61.58 72.78
C LEU A 101 12.32 60.06 72.70
N LYS A 102 12.23 59.34 73.84
CA LYS A 102 12.34 57.88 73.87
C LYS A 102 11.23 57.20 73.06
N GLU A 103 10.00 57.69 73.14
CA GLU A 103 8.90 57.16 72.32
C GLU A 103 9.11 57.46 70.82
N LEU A 104 9.59 58.65 70.48
CA LEU A 104 9.98 59.01 69.11
C LEU A 104 11.07 58.08 68.56
N GLU A 105 12.08 57.76 69.37
CA GLU A 105 13.13 56.81 68.99
C GLU A 105 12.57 55.40 68.75
N LYS A 106 11.64 54.93 69.60
CA LYS A 106 10.95 53.64 69.40
C LYS A 106 10.15 53.63 68.09
N VAL A 107 9.39 54.70 67.83
CA VAL A 107 8.60 54.85 66.60
C VAL A 107 9.51 54.87 65.37
N LYS A 108 10.62 55.62 65.42
CA LYS A 108 11.64 55.64 64.36
C LYS A 108 12.21 54.26 64.09
N LEU A 109 12.54 53.51 65.14
CA LEU A 109 13.06 52.14 65.01
C LEU A 109 12.03 51.19 64.39
N SER A 110 10.76 51.31 64.78
CA SER A 110 9.65 50.55 64.22
C SER A 110 9.41 50.87 62.74
N CYS A 111 9.37 52.15 62.38
CA CYS A 111 9.25 52.60 60.99
C CYS A 111 10.40 52.08 60.12
N SER A 112 11.64 52.11 60.63
CA SER A 112 12.79 51.57 59.91
C SER A 112 12.63 50.07 59.64
N LYS A 113 12.18 49.29 60.63
CA LYS A 113 11.93 47.85 60.47
C LYS A 113 10.83 47.58 59.43
N GLN A 114 9.71 48.30 59.50
CA GLN A 114 8.63 48.16 58.52
C GLN A 114 9.08 48.53 57.11
N TYR A 115 9.89 49.59 56.97
CA TYR A 115 10.46 49.97 55.68
C TYR A 115 11.35 48.87 55.09
N ASP A 116 12.19 48.24 55.91
CA ASP A 116 13.04 47.12 55.47
C ASP A 116 12.20 45.90 55.06
N GLU A 117 11.11 45.60 55.75
CA GLU A 117 10.16 44.56 55.36
C GLU A 117 9.46 44.86 54.03
N ILE A 118 8.97 46.08 53.84
CA ILE A 118 8.38 46.53 52.57
C ILE A 118 9.40 46.38 51.44
N LYS A 119 10.66 46.75 51.67
CA LYS A 119 11.74 46.62 50.70
C LYS A 119 11.97 45.16 50.30
N LYS A 120 11.91 44.22 51.26
CA LYS A 120 11.97 42.77 50.98
C LYS A 120 10.77 42.31 50.16
N PHE A 121 9.55 42.69 50.55
CA PHE A 121 8.35 42.33 49.79
C PHE A 121 8.38 42.84 48.35
N VAL A 122 8.86 44.06 48.12
CA VAL A 122 9.02 44.62 46.76
C VAL A 122 10.03 43.83 45.95
N ALA A 123 11.14 43.39 46.55
CA ALA A 123 12.13 42.56 45.89
C ALA A 123 11.54 41.20 45.50
N ASP A 124 10.85 40.53 46.42
CA ASP A 124 10.19 39.25 46.18
C ASP A 124 9.09 39.35 45.10
N TYR A 125 8.28 40.41 45.14
CA TYR A 125 7.26 40.67 44.13
C TYR A 125 7.88 40.84 42.74
N LYS A 126 9.00 41.58 42.62
CA LYS A 126 9.71 41.73 41.35
C LYS A 126 10.25 40.40 40.83
N THR A 127 10.78 39.55 41.71
CA THR A 127 11.27 38.22 41.33
C THR A 127 10.12 37.33 40.83
N LYS A 128 9.03 37.23 41.60
CA LYS A 128 7.83 36.48 41.19
C LYS A 128 7.21 36.99 39.89
N SER A 129 7.18 38.31 39.67
CA SER A 129 6.68 38.90 38.43
C SER A 129 7.51 38.48 37.21
N ARG A 130 8.85 38.41 37.35
CA ARG A 130 9.74 37.91 36.29
C ARG A 130 9.51 36.43 36.02
N GLU A 131 9.41 35.61 37.07
CA GLU A 131 9.10 34.19 36.94
C GLU A 131 7.78 33.97 36.21
N LEU A 132 6.73 34.71 36.57
CA LEU A 132 5.41 34.64 35.92
C LEU A 132 5.51 34.99 34.42
N SER A 133 6.28 36.03 34.08
CA SER A 133 6.53 36.40 32.68
C SER A 133 7.24 35.27 31.91
N THR A 134 8.27 34.67 32.50
CA THR A 134 8.96 33.53 31.86
C THR A 134 8.04 32.32 31.70
N LEU A 135 7.19 32.03 32.70
CA LEU A 135 6.22 30.95 32.62
C LEU A 135 5.21 31.20 31.49
N ASN A 136 4.70 32.44 31.37
CA ASN A 136 3.77 32.81 30.30
C ASN A 136 4.38 32.60 28.91
N THR A 137 5.66 32.95 28.71
CA THR A 137 6.35 32.68 27.43
C THR A 137 6.50 31.18 27.14
N LYS A 138 6.75 30.35 28.16
CA LYS A 138 6.82 28.89 28.00
C LYS A 138 5.46 28.30 27.64
N ILE A 139 4.40 28.75 28.30
CA ILE A 139 3.01 28.33 28.00
C ILE A 139 2.66 28.67 26.55
N ARG A 140 2.98 29.88 26.08
CA ARG A 140 2.71 30.27 24.69
C ARG A 140 3.43 29.37 23.69
N LYS A 141 4.73 29.10 23.91
CA LYS A 141 5.51 28.18 23.06
C LYS A 141 4.95 26.76 23.06
N LEU A 142 4.48 26.27 24.21
CA LEU A 142 3.81 24.97 24.31
C LEU A 142 2.51 24.96 23.51
N GLY A 143 1.71 26.02 23.57
CA GLY A 143 0.49 26.17 22.76
C GLY A 143 0.79 26.13 21.26
N GLU A 144 1.77 26.92 20.79
CA GLU A 144 2.21 26.93 19.38
C GLU A 144 2.71 25.55 18.92
N SER A 145 3.49 24.86 19.75
CA SER A 145 3.97 23.49 19.46
C SER A 145 2.83 22.47 19.42
N SER A 146 1.88 22.57 20.36
CA SER A 146 0.70 21.69 20.41
C SER A 146 -0.17 21.85 19.17
N GLU A 147 -0.41 23.08 18.72
CA GLU A 147 -1.20 23.35 17.51
C GLU A 147 -0.50 22.82 16.25
N ASN A 148 0.82 23.01 16.13
CA ASN A 148 1.60 22.44 15.03
C ASN A 148 1.56 20.91 15.01
N ASN A 149 1.64 20.27 16.18
CA ASN A 149 1.56 18.82 16.29
C ASN A 149 0.17 18.31 15.94
N LYS A 150 -0.89 19.01 16.37
CA LYS A 150 -2.28 18.70 15.98
C LYS A 150 -2.44 18.73 14.46
N ASN A 151 -1.97 19.79 13.79
CA ASN A 151 -2.03 19.90 12.33
C ASN A 151 -1.28 18.77 11.61
N LYS A 152 -0.13 18.34 12.14
CA LYS A 152 0.60 17.18 11.60
C LYS A 152 -0.19 15.88 11.80
N THR A 153 -0.80 15.68 12.96
CA THR A 153 -1.64 14.52 13.25
C THR A 153 -2.85 14.46 12.31
N ASP A 154 -3.52 15.59 12.09
CA ASP A 154 -4.68 15.66 11.18
C ASP A 154 -4.27 15.35 9.73
N SER A 155 -3.10 15.85 9.29
CA SER A 155 -2.55 15.52 7.98
C SER A 155 -2.20 14.04 7.84
N LEU A 156 -1.62 13.43 8.87
CA LEU A 156 -1.32 11.99 8.89
C LEU A 156 -2.61 11.15 8.86
N LEU A 157 -3.63 11.56 9.62
CA LEU A 157 -4.93 10.89 9.63
C LEU A 157 -5.57 10.91 8.23
N ALA A 158 -5.53 12.05 7.53
CA ALA A 158 -6.04 12.15 6.17
C ALA A 158 -5.29 11.22 5.20
N LYS A 159 -3.95 11.11 5.32
CA LYS A 159 -3.14 10.18 4.52
C LYS A 159 -3.50 8.72 4.81
N ILE A 160 -3.68 8.36 6.08
CA ILE A 160 -4.08 7.01 6.49
C ILE A 160 -5.45 6.65 5.90
N GLN A 161 -6.42 7.57 5.96
CA GLN A 161 -7.75 7.36 5.38
C GLN A 161 -7.72 7.19 3.86
N SER A 162 -6.82 7.89 3.16
CA SER A 162 -6.62 7.70 1.73
C SER A 162 -6.02 6.32 1.42
N ALA A 163 -4.98 5.93 2.17
CA ALA A 163 -4.33 4.64 2.01
C ALA A 163 -5.30 3.47 2.30
N ASP A 164 -6.16 3.60 3.30
CA ASP A 164 -7.18 2.59 3.61
C ASP A 164 -8.16 2.39 2.43
N LYS A 165 -8.62 3.49 1.81
CA LYS A 165 -9.47 3.40 0.60
C LYS A 165 -8.77 2.68 -0.55
N GLU A 166 -7.49 2.97 -0.80
CA GLU A 166 -6.69 2.29 -1.83
C GLU A 166 -6.54 0.80 -1.54
N ILE A 167 -6.28 0.43 -0.28
CA ILE A 167 -6.19 -0.97 0.17
C ILE A 167 -7.51 -1.70 -0.07
N GLN A 168 -8.66 -1.09 0.24
CA GLN A 168 -9.98 -1.69 -0.01
C GLN A 168 -10.22 -1.94 -1.50
N ILE A 169 -9.81 -1.02 -2.38
CA ILE A 169 -9.90 -1.19 -3.84
C ILE A 169 -9.01 -2.36 -4.30
N ILE A 170 -7.77 -2.43 -3.80
CA ILE A 170 -6.84 -3.53 -4.14
C ILE A 170 -7.38 -4.88 -3.66
N LEU A 171 -7.95 -4.95 -2.45
CA LEU A 171 -8.58 -6.17 -1.93
C LEU A 171 -9.75 -6.63 -2.79
N ALA A 172 -10.64 -5.71 -3.19
CA ALA A 172 -11.75 -6.03 -4.08
C ALA A 172 -11.26 -6.57 -5.44
N ASN A 173 -10.27 -5.91 -6.04
CA ASN A 173 -9.67 -6.34 -7.30
C ASN A 173 -8.97 -7.71 -7.18
N THR A 174 -8.28 -7.95 -6.06
CA THR A 174 -7.60 -9.22 -5.80
C THR A 174 -8.62 -10.35 -5.68
N LYS A 175 -9.73 -10.13 -4.97
CA LYS A 175 -10.81 -11.11 -4.87
C LYS A 175 -11.42 -11.43 -6.24
N ASN A 176 -11.66 -10.41 -7.08
CA ASN A 176 -12.16 -10.64 -8.44
C ASN A 176 -11.17 -11.47 -9.28
N ARG A 177 -9.88 -11.14 -9.24
CA ARG A 177 -8.83 -11.90 -9.95
C ARG A 177 -8.72 -13.35 -9.46
N ASP A 178 -8.92 -13.59 -8.17
CA ASP A 178 -8.90 -14.94 -7.59
C ASP A 178 -10.08 -15.78 -8.10
N THR A 179 -11.27 -15.17 -8.21
CA THR A 179 -12.44 -15.82 -8.81
C THR A 179 -12.24 -16.11 -10.31
N GLU A 180 -11.65 -15.17 -11.06
CA GLU A 180 -11.30 -15.40 -12.48
C GLU A 180 -10.28 -16.52 -12.64
N THR A 181 -9.26 -16.55 -11.78
CA THR A 181 -8.22 -17.59 -11.78
C THR A 181 -8.83 -18.97 -11.52
N THR A 182 -9.70 -19.08 -10.52
CA THR A 182 -10.42 -20.33 -10.20
C THR A 182 -11.30 -20.80 -11.38
N ASN A 183 -11.97 -19.87 -12.06
CA ASN A 183 -12.78 -20.17 -13.24
C ASN A 183 -11.93 -20.64 -14.43
N LEU A 184 -10.78 -20.00 -14.64
CA LEU A 184 -9.82 -20.40 -15.67
C LEU A 184 -9.23 -21.78 -15.38
N GLU A 185 -8.83 -22.05 -14.14
CA GLU A 185 -8.32 -23.37 -13.73
C GLU A 185 -9.37 -24.47 -13.98
N SER A 186 -10.63 -24.21 -13.63
CA SER A 186 -11.75 -25.12 -13.91
C SER A 186 -11.97 -25.33 -15.42
N SER A 187 -11.78 -24.29 -16.22
CA SER A 187 -11.85 -24.39 -17.69
C SER A 187 -10.70 -25.22 -18.27
N ILE A 188 -9.49 -25.04 -17.75
CA ILE A 188 -8.29 -25.81 -18.14
C ILE A 188 -8.49 -27.29 -17.81
N LYS A 189 -8.91 -27.63 -16.59
CA LYS A 189 -9.20 -29.03 -16.20
C LYS A 189 -10.22 -29.69 -17.13
N ARG A 190 -11.30 -28.97 -17.49
CA ARG A 190 -12.29 -29.49 -18.45
C ARG A 190 -11.72 -29.72 -19.84
N LYS A 191 -10.83 -28.84 -20.31
CA LYS A 191 -10.15 -29.01 -21.61
C LYS A 191 -9.15 -30.15 -21.59
N GLU A 192 -8.42 -30.32 -20.49
CA GLU A 192 -7.47 -31.42 -20.29
C GLU A 192 -8.18 -32.77 -20.32
N ILE A 193 -9.30 -32.92 -19.59
CA ILE A 193 -10.12 -34.14 -19.62
C ILE A 193 -10.57 -34.46 -21.06
N LYS A 194 -11.13 -33.48 -21.78
CA LYS A 194 -11.54 -33.67 -23.19
C LYS A 194 -10.36 -34.03 -24.11
N SER A 195 -9.18 -33.45 -23.87
CA SER A 195 -7.99 -33.77 -24.65
C SER A 195 -7.55 -35.22 -24.42
N GLN A 196 -7.62 -35.71 -23.18
CA GLN A 196 -7.31 -37.10 -22.85
C GLN A 196 -8.34 -38.07 -23.46
N GLU A 197 -9.63 -37.72 -23.44
CA GLU A 197 -10.69 -38.50 -24.10
C GLU A 197 -10.44 -38.63 -25.60
N ILE A 198 -10.11 -37.52 -26.29
CA ILE A 198 -9.81 -37.51 -27.73
C ILE A 198 -8.55 -38.33 -28.03
N LEU A 199 -7.50 -38.21 -27.21
CA LEU A 199 -6.28 -39.01 -27.40
C LEU A 199 -6.57 -40.51 -27.28
N GLY A 200 -7.36 -40.92 -26.28
CA GLY A 200 -7.77 -42.32 -26.15
C GLY A 200 -8.63 -42.81 -27.33
N GLU A 201 -9.46 -41.94 -27.91
CA GLU A 201 -10.22 -42.27 -29.12
C GLU A 201 -9.31 -42.42 -30.34
N ILE A 202 -8.31 -41.55 -30.51
CA ILE A 202 -7.31 -41.63 -31.58
C ILE A 202 -6.50 -42.92 -31.47
N GLU A 203 -6.03 -43.28 -30.28
CA GLU A 203 -5.31 -44.53 -30.03
C GLU A 203 -6.15 -45.75 -30.45
N ARG A 204 -7.42 -45.78 -30.03
CA ARG A 204 -8.35 -46.86 -30.42
C ARG A 204 -8.57 -46.94 -31.93
N LEU A 205 -8.73 -45.79 -32.60
CA LEU A 205 -8.90 -45.75 -34.06
C LEU A 205 -7.63 -46.21 -34.80
N PHE A 206 -6.45 -45.88 -34.26
CA PHE A 206 -5.18 -46.34 -34.80
C PHE A 206 -5.05 -47.87 -34.70
N ASP A 207 -5.36 -48.44 -33.54
CA ASP A 207 -5.38 -49.89 -33.33
C ASP A 207 -6.37 -50.60 -34.28
N GLU A 208 -7.59 -50.05 -34.43
CA GLU A 208 -8.59 -50.59 -35.36
C GLU A 208 -8.11 -50.53 -36.82
N THR A 209 -7.41 -49.46 -37.19
CA THR A 209 -6.83 -49.29 -38.53
C THR A 209 -5.71 -50.31 -38.78
N GLU A 210 -4.87 -50.58 -37.79
CA GLU A 210 -3.80 -51.59 -37.91
C GLU A 210 -4.38 -53.00 -38.08
N ILE A 211 -5.44 -53.34 -37.34
CA ILE A 211 -6.16 -54.61 -37.48
C ILE A 211 -6.73 -54.73 -38.90
N LYS A 212 -7.47 -53.72 -39.37
CA LYS A 212 -8.05 -53.72 -40.73
C LYS A 212 -6.98 -53.81 -41.81
N ARG A 213 -5.82 -53.17 -41.62
CA ARG A 213 -4.69 -53.27 -42.54
C ARG A 213 -4.18 -54.71 -42.64
N LYS A 214 -4.04 -55.41 -41.50
CA LYS A 214 -3.63 -56.83 -41.47
C LYS A 214 -4.69 -57.70 -42.16
N GLU A 215 -5.97 -57.50 -41.88
CA GLU A 215 -7.05 -58.23 -42.55
C GLU A 215 -7.03 -58.05 -44.08
N ILE A 216 -6.80 -56.82 -44.57
CA ILE A 216 -6.67 -56.55 -46.02
C ILE A 216 -5.46 -57.28 -46.60
N GLN A 217 -4.32 -57.27 -45.90
CA GLN A 217 -3.11 -57.95 -46.33
C GLN A 217 -3.33 -59.47 -46.41
N ASP A 218 -3.95 -60.07 -45.40
CA ASP A 218 -4.25 -61.50 -45.36
C ASP A 218 -5.22 -61.90 -46.48
N VAL A 219 -6.29 -61.13 -46.70
CA VAL A 219 -7.22 -61.37 -47.82
C VAL A 219 -6.49 -61.27 -49.16
N TYR A 220 -5.57 -60.33 -49.30
CA TYR A 220 -4.79 -60.17 -50.53
C TYR A 220 -3.84 -61.35 -50.78
N GLU A 221 -3.12 -61.77 -49.74
CA GLU A 221 -2.21 -62.91 -49.80
C GLU A 221 -2.96 -64.19 -50.17
N ILE A 222 -4.08 -64.47 -49.49
CA ILE A 222 -4.95 -65.61 -49.78
C ILE A 222 -5.47 -65.53 -51.21
N ALA A 223 -6.04 -64.41 -51.65
CA ALA A 223 -6.59 -64.25 -53.00
C ALA A 223 -5.52 -64.43 -54.09
N HIS A 224 -4.29 -63.99 -53.82
CA HIS A 224 -3.17 -64.18 -54.72
C HIS A 224 -2.72 -65.65 -54.79
N GLU A 225 -2.45 -66.28 -53.65
CA GLU A 225 -1.91 -67.63 -53.56
C GLU A 225 -2.91 -68.71 -54.01
N THR A 226 -4.19 -68.57 -53.60
CA THR A 226 -5.18 -69.63 -53.82
C THR A 226 -6.07 -69.42 -55.05
N GLY A 227 -6.29 -68.19 -55.51
CA GLY A 227 -7.36 -67.91 -56.48
C GLY A 227 -6.95 -67.34 -57.84
N LEU A 228 -5.99 -66.41 -57.87
CA LEU A 228 -5.80 -65.55 -59.05
C LEU A 228 -4.48 -65.78 -59.80
N SER A 229 -3.31 -65.67 -59.17
CA SER A 229 -2.05 -65.72 -59.94
C SER A 229 -1.64 -67.17 -60.27
N GLY A 230 -1.77 -68.09 -59.32
CA GLY A 230 -1.46 -69.51 -59.47
C GLY A 230 -2.36 -70.21 -60.47
N GLU A 231 -3.68 -70.08 -60.32
CA GLU A 231 -4.65 -70.71 -61.23
C GLU A 231 -4.65 -70.09 -62.63
N PHE A 232 -4.53 -68.77 -62.78
CA PHE A 232 -4.36 -68.16 -64.10
C PHE A 232 -3.03 -68.54 -64.74
N GLY A 233 -1.94 -68.62 -63.96
CA GLY A 233 -0.64 -69.09 -64.43
C GLY A 233 -0.67 -70.54 -64.91
N ASN A 234 -1.31 -71.43 -64.14
CA ASN A 234 -1.52 -72.83 -64.49
C ASN A 234 -2.38 -72.96 -65.76
N ARG A 235 -3.48 -72.20 -65.84
CA ARG A 235 -4.35 -72.19 -67.02
C ARG A 235 -3.62 -71.66 -68.26
N ARG A 236 -2.85 -70.58 -68.11
CA ARG A 236 -1.96 -70.04 -69.15
C ARG A 236 -0.98 -71.09 -69.65
N ASN A 237 -0.28 -71.78 -68.76
CA ASN A 237 0.68 -72.83 -69.14
C ASN A 237 0.00 -74.03 -69.84
N ASN A 238 -1.20 -74.42 -69.43
CA ASN A 238 -1.97 -75.47 -70.10
C ASN A 238 -2.45 -75.03 -71.50
N LEU A 239 -2.88 -73.78 -71.64
CA LEU A 239 -3.22 -73.19 -72.95
C LEU A 239 -1.97 -73.03 -73.83
N LYS A 240 -0.81 -72.74 -73.24
CA LYS A 240 0.47 -72.68 -73.93
C LYS A 240 0.80 -74.00 -74.63
N LYS A 241 0.81 -75.07 -73.84
CA LYS A 241 0.99 -76.44 -74.37
C LYS A 241 -0.04 -76.80 -75.43
N SER A 242 -1.27 -76.29 -75.31
CA SER A 242 -2.34 -76.55 -76.27
C SER A 242 -2.15 -75.78 -77.59
N PHE A 243 -1.77 -74.49 -77.55
CA PHE A 243 -1.49 -73.73 -78.78
C PHE A 243 -0.27 -74.31 -79.51
N GLU A 244 0.80 -74.68 -78.79
CA GLU A 244 2.00 -75.25 -79.40
C GLU A 244 1.71 -76.57 -80.11
N LYS A 245 0.78 -77.38 -79.56
CA LYS A 245 0.29 -78.61 -80.22
C LYS A 245 -0.48 -78.29 -81.50
N TRP A 246 -1.35 -77.28 -81.48
CA TRP A 246 -2.10 -76.88 -82.67
C TRP A 246 -1.21 -76.25 -83.74
N GLU A 247 -0.21 -75.46 -83.36
CA GLU A 247 0.80 -74.91 -84.26
C GLU A 247 1.57 -76.02 -84.98
N LYS A 248 2.06 -77.01 -84.22
CA LYS A 248 2.70 -78.20 -84.81
C LYS A 248 1.75 -78.93 -85.75
N ARG A 249 0.48 -79.12 -85.39
CA ARG A 249 -0.53 -79.77 -86.26
C ARG A 249 -0.74 -79.00 -87.56
N ILE A 250 -0.84 -77.67 -87.51
CA ILE A 250 -0.95 -76.83 -88.71
C ILE A 250 0.27 -77.04 -89.61
N LEU A 251 1.50 -76.98 -89.05
CA LEU A 251 2.73 -77.21 -89.81
C LEU A 251 2.74 -78.60 -90.47
N TRP A 252 2.44 -79.67 -89.73
CA TRP A 252 2.38 -81.03 -90.28
C TRP A 252 1.31 -81.17 -91.37
N THR A 253 0.11 -80.64 -91.15
CA THR A 253 -0.96 -80.69 -92.17
C THR A 253 -0.62 -79.89 -93.43
N SER A 254 0.06 -78.75 -93.27
CA SER A 254 0.54 -77.95 -94.40
C SER A 254 1.62 -78.68 -95.19
N ILE A 255 2.54 -79.39 -94.52
CA ILE A 255 3.55 -80.22 -95.17
C ILE A 255 2.90 -81.40 -95.90
N ILE A 256 1.93 -82.09 -95.28
CA ILE A 256 1.19 -83.19 -95.91
C ILE A 256 0.39 -82.69 -97.12
N LEU A 257 -0.26 -81.54 -97.01
CA LEU A 257 -0.99 -80.93 -98.11
C LEU A 257 -0.05 -80.58 -99.27
N LEU A 258 1.10 -79.96 -98.99
CA LEU A 258 2.12 -79.65 -99.99
C LEU A 258 2.70 -80.92 -100.62
N GLY A 259 3.02 -81.92 -99.80
CA GLY A 259 3.52 -83.22 -100.27
C GLY A 259 2.50 -83.99 -101.10
N SER A 260 1.21 -83.92 -100.76
CA SER A 260 0.13 -84.51 -101.54
C SER A 260 -0.06 -83.79 -102.87
N LEU A 261 0.06 -82.46 -102.89
CA LEU A 261 -0.04 -81.65 -104.12
C LEU A 261 1.13 -81.95 -105.06
N VAL A 262 2.37 -82.00 -104.54
CA VAL A 262 3.56 -82.41 -105.29
C VAL A 262 3.48 -83.86 -105.74
N GLY A 263 3.02 -84.78 -104.88
CA GLY A 263 2.84 -86.19 -105.21
C GLY A 263 1.81 -86.41 -106.32
N LEU A 264 0.67 -85.73 -106.26
CA LEU A 264 -0.33 -85.75 -107.33
C LEU A 264 0.22 -85.18 -108.65
N PHE A 265 1.05 -84.13 -108.58
CA PHE A 265 1.74 -83.57 -109.74
C PHE A 265 2.75 -84.54 -110.36
N ILE A 266 3.56 -85.22 -109.54
CA ILE A 266 4.51 -86.26 -109.99
C ILE A 266 3.77 -87.47 -110.59
N CYS A 267 2.71 -87.95 -109.94
CA CYS A 267 1.87 -89.03 -110.48
C CYS A 267 1.21 -88.64 -111.81
N GLN A 268 0.83 -87.36 -111.99
CA GLN A 268 0.31 -86.86 -113.26
C GLN A 268 1.38 -86.88 -114.35
N LEU A 269 2.60 -86.43 -114.07
CA LEU A 269 3.73 -86.52 -115.01
C LEU A 269 4.09 -87.96 -115.37
N ALA A 270 4.01 -88.89 -114.41
CA ALA A 270 4.29 -90.31 -114.63
C ALA A 270 3.24 -90.98 -115.53
N LEU A 271 1.95 -90.68 -115.36
CA LEU A 271 0.87 -91.22 -116.20
C LEU A 271 0.92 -90.69 -117.65
N TYR A 272 1.42 -89.47 -117.84
CA TYR A 272 1.54 -88.81 -119.16
C TYR A 272 2.92 -88.98 -119.82
N ASN A 273 3.73 -89.95 -119.37
CA ASN A 273 5.05 -90.26 -119.95
C ASN A 273 5.97 -89.03 -120.09
N TRP A 274 5.91 -88.10 -119.13
CA TRP A 274 6.72 -86.88 -119.10
C TRP A 274 6.58 -85.98 -120.35
N ASN A 275 5.47 -86.07 -121.08
CA ASN A 275 5.23 -85.28 -122.27
C ASN A 275 4.35 -84.05 -121.95
N ILE A 276 4.95 -82.87 -121.85
CA ILE A 276 4.32 -81.63 -121.34
C ILE A 276 3.55 -80.86 -122.44
N LYS A 277 3.30 -81.49 -123.60
CA LYS A 277 2.78 -80.78 -124.79
C LYS A 277 1.27 -80.85 -125.02
N ASP A 278 0.53 -81.75 -124.37
CA ASP A 278 -0.94 -81.80 -124.46
C ASP A 278 -1.58 -81.24 -123.20
N ASN A 279 -2.02 -80.00 -123.28
CA ASN A 279 -2.43 -79.18 -122.14
C ASN A 279 -3.96 -79.12 -121.99
N ASN A 280 -4.62 -80.29 -122.03
CA ASN A 280 -6.04 -80.38 -121.68
C ASN A 280 -6.17 -80.68 -120.19
N PHE A 281 -6.67 -79.71 -119.43
CA PHE A 281 -7.05 -79.90 -118.03
C PHE A 281 -8.13 -80.99 -117.96
N ASP A 282 -7.70 -82.18 -117.56
CA ASP A 282 -8.52 -83.38 -117.51
C ASP A 282 -9.60 -83.26 -116.41
N TYR A 283 -10.78 -83.86 -116.60
CA TYR A 283 -11.82 -83.95 -115.56
C TYR A 283 -11.28 -84.56 -114.25
N ASN A 284 -10.21 -85.36 -114.39
CA ASN A 284 -9.44 -85.97 -113.32
C ASN A 284 -8.84 -84.93 -112.34
N PHE A 285 -8.56 -83.69 -112.77
CA PHE A 285 -8.05 -82.61 -111.91
C PHE A 285 -9.07 -82.19 -110.84
N TYR A 286 -10.35 -82.03 -111.23
CA TYR A 286 -11.41 -81.64 -110.30
C TYR A 286 -11.71 -82.73 -109.27
N VAL A 287 -11.67 -84.01 -109.68
CA VAL A 287 -11.85 -85.16 -108.76
C VAL A 287 -10.71 -85.19 -107.73
N ARG A 288 -9.46 -84.90 -108.13
CA ARG A 288 -8.31 -84.85 -107.23
C ARG A 288 -8.37 -83.66 -106.26
N PHE A 289 -8.88 -82.51 -106.70
CA PHE A 289 -9.14 -81.37 -105.81
C PHE A 289 -10.22 -81.69 -104.77
N LEU A 290 -11.25 -82.47 -105.15
CA LEU A 290 -12.27 -82.97 -104.23
C LEU A 290 -11.66 -83.90 -103.15
N ILE A 291 -10.68 -84.74 -103.53
CA ILE A 291 -9.95 -85.62 -102.58
C ILE A 291 -9.08 -84.80 -101.61
N LEU A 292 -8.56 -83.64 -102.03
CA LEU A 292 -7.80 -82.72 -101.17
C LEU A 292 -8.70 -81.85 -100.28
N SER A 293 -10.00 -81.71 -100.59
CA SER A 293 -10.95 -80.87 -99.84
C SER A 293 -11.04 -81.19 -98.34
N PRO A 294 -11.07 -82.46 -97.87
CA PRO A 294 -11.04 -82.78 -96.45
C PRO A 294 -9.77 -82.30 -95.73
N ILE A 295 -8.62 -82.29 -96.42
CA ILE A 295 -7.34 -81.83 -95.86
C ILE A 295 -7.36 -80.30 -95.71
N VAL A 296 -7.88 -79.58 -96.71
CA VAL A 296 -8.07 -78.13 -96.66
C VAL A 296 -9.04 -77.74 -95.55
N TYR A 297 -10.18 -78.44 -95.42
CA TYR A 297 -11.13 -78.21 -94.33
C TYR A 297 -10.49 -78.46 -92.96
N TYR A 298 -9.72 -79.53 -92.81
CA TYR A 298 -9.00 -79.82 -91.57
C TYR A 298 -7.96 -78.74 -91.22
N LEU A 299 -7.29 -78.15 -92.22
CA LEU A 299 -6.36 -77.03 -92.03
C LEU A 299 -7.11 -75.78 -91.54
N VAL A 300 -8.24 -75.43 -92.15
CA VAL A 300 -9.09 -74.30 -91.71
C VAL A 300 -9.59 -74.53 -90.28
N PHE A 301 -10.02 -75.74 -89.96
CA PHE A 301 -10.43 -76.11 -88.60
C PHE A 301 -9.27 -75.95 -87.60
N CYS A 302 -8.08 -76.48 -87.92
CA CYS A 302 -6.90 -76.33 -87.06
C CYS A 302 -6.51 -74.86 -86.87
N SER A 303 -6.60 -74.04 -87.92
CA SER A 303 -6.33 -72.60 -87.86
C SER A 303 -7.34 -71.87 -86.96
N SER A 304 -8.63 -72.19 -87.07
CA SER A 304 -9.67 -71.64 -86.19
C SER A 304 -9.44 -72.02 -84.72
N GLN A 305 -9.12 -73.28 -84.45
CA GLN A 305 -8.83 -73.75 -83.09
C GLN A 305 -7.56 -73.10 -82.52
N TYR A 306 -6.51 -72.97 -83.34
CA TYR A 306 -5.30 -72.24 -82.94
C TYR A 306 -5.59 -70.80 -82.56
N ASN A 307 -6.37 -70.08 -83.38
CA ASN A 307 -6.73 -68.68 -83.09
C ASN A 307 -7.56 -68.54 -81.81
N GLN A 308 -8.51 -69.45 -81.57
CA GLN A 308 -9.30 -69.45 -80.33
C GLN A 308 -8.43 -69.73 -79.10
N VAL A 309 -7.57 -70.75 -79.15
CA VAL A 309 -6.67 -71.10 -78.04
C VAL A 309 -5.65 -70.00 -77.79
N LYS A 310 -5.11 -69.37 -78.83
CA LYS A 310 -4.17 -68.24 -78.73
C LYS A 310 -4.84 -67.02 -78.08
N LYS A 311 -6.03 -66.64 -78.54
CA LYS A 311 -6.82 -65.55 -77.92
C LYS A 311 -7.06 -65.81 -76.43
N LEU A 312 -7.36 -67.05 -76.06
CA LEU A 312 -7.57 -67.43 -74.68
C LEU A 312 -6.26 -67.40 -73.87
N HIS A 313 -5.16 -67.88 -74.43
CA HIS A 313 -3.83 -67.82 -73.81
C HIS A 313 -3.41 -66.36 -73.53
N ASP A 314 -3.60 -65.45 -74.48
CA ASP A 314 -3.24 -64.04 -74.32
C ASP A 314 -4.10 -63.36 -73.25
N LYS A 315 -5.39 -63.72 -73.18
CA LYS A 315 -6.31 -63.27 -72.13
C LYS A 315 -5.83 -63.68 -70.73
N TYR A 316 -5.49 -64.96 -70.54
CA TYR A 316 -4.99 -65.42 -69.24
C TYR A 316 -3.59 -64.89 -68.93
N SER A 317 -2.74 -64.69 -69.94
CA SER A 317 -1.42 -64.07 -69.76
C SER A 317 -1.54 -62.65 -69.20
N PHE A 318 -2.44 -61.84 -69.74
CA PHE A 318 -2.69 -60.48 -69.24
C PHE A 318 -3.21 -60.49 -67.81
N LYS A 319 -4.20 -61.35 -67.49
CA LYS A 319 -4.74 -61.48 -66.14
C LYS A 319 -3.68 -61.91 -65.12
N THR A 320 -2.82 -62.85 -65.49
CA THR A 320 -1.69 -63.29 -64.65
C THR A 320 -0.67 -62.17 -64.41
N THR A 321 -0.31 -61.40 -65.46
CA THR A 321 0.62 -60.28 -65.31
C THR A 321 0.05 -59.18 -64.42
N LEU A 322 -1.21 -58.78 -64.61
CA LEU A 322 -1.86 -57.79 -63.73
C LEU A 322 -1.90 -58.25 -62.27
N ALA A 323 -2.26 -59.50 -62.02
CA ALA A 323 -2.28 -60.07 -60.67
C ALA A 323 -0.90 -60.06 -59.99
N MET A 324 0.18 -60.30 -60.75
CA MET A 324 1.55 -60.18 -60.24
C MET A 324 1.97 -58.73 -60.00
N THR A 325 1.64 -57.81 -60.90
CA THR A 325 2.01 -56.39 -60.76
C THR A 325 1.33 -55.75 -59.55
N ILE A 326 0.04 -56.00 -59.33
CA ILE A 326 -0.68 -55.47 -58.16
C ILE A 326 -0.06 -56.02 -56.87
N LYS A 327 0.32 -57.30 -56.82
CA LYS A 327 0.99 -57.87 -55.64
C LYS A 327 2.30 -57.18 -55.35
N SER A 328 3.15 -57.05 -56.36
CA SER A 328 4.45 -56.39 -56.19
C SER A 328 4.29 -54.93 -55.74
N HIS A 329 3.26 -54.23 -56.21
CA HIS A 329 2.97 -52.87 -55.74
C HIS A 329 2.49 -52.87 -54.29
N ILE A 330 1.62 -53.80 -53.89
CA ILE A 330 1.17 -53.90 -52.49
C ILE A 330 2.32 -54.27 -51.55
N GLU A 331 3.19 -55.21 -51.93
CA GLU A 331 4.37 -55.58 -51.14
C GLU A 331 5.32 -54.39 -50.96
N LEU A 332 5.59 -53.63 -52.04
CA LEU A 332 6.41 -52.42 -51.96
C LEU A 332 5.77 -51.35 -51.07
N LEU A 333 4.46 -51.12 -51.23
CA LEU A 333 3.72 -50.11 -50.47
C LEU A 333 3.50 -50.49 -49.01
N THR A 334 3.63 -51.76 -48.63
CA THR A 334 3.49 -52.25 -47.25
C THR A 334 4.82 -52.36 -46.50
N HIS A 335 5.96 -52.47 -47.20
CA HIS A 335 7.28 -52.68 -46.57
C HIS A 335 8.09 -51.39 -46.31
N GLU A 336 7.76 -50.26 -46.94
CA GLU A 336 8.48 -49.01 -46.65
C GLU A 336 7.84 -48.24 -45.47
N GLU A 337 8.58 -48.10 -44.36
CA GLU A 337 8.17 -47.39 -43.13
C GLU A 337 7.80 -45.91 -43.37
N ASN A 338 8.25 -45.32 -44.47
CA ASN A 338 8.02 -43.91 -44.82
C ASN A 338 6.63 -43.60 -45.41
N PHE A 339 5.74 -44.59 -45.55
CA PHE A 339 4.47 -44.45 -46.29
C PHE A 339 3.22 -44.32 -45.40
N GLN A 340 3.37 -44.16 -44.09
CA GLN A 340 2.28 -44.08 -43.10
C GLN A 340 1.59 -42.70 -43.01
N SER A 341 1.26 -42.08 -44.15
CA SER A 341 0.42 -40.87 -44.17
C SER A 341 -1.02 -41.22 -44.57
N PRO A 342 -2.04 -40.78 -43.80
CA PRO A 342 -3.43 -41.22 -44.00
C PRO A 342 -3.98 -40.91 -45.41
N GLU A 343 -3.62 -39.77 -46.01
CA GLU A 343 -4.03 -39.40 -47.37
C GLU A 343 -3.47 -40.31 -48.49
N ARG A 344 -2.37 -41.03 -48.24
CA ARG A 344 -1.78 -41.93 -49.24
C ARG A 344 -2.31 -43.36 -49.08
N LEU A 345 -2.74 -43.74 -47.89
CA LEU A 345 -3.34 -45.05 -47.63
C LEU A 345 -4.66 -45.22 -48.42
N ASP A 346 -5.49 -44.18 -48.46
CA ASP A 346 -6.72 -44.15 -49.26
C ASP A 346 -6.42 -44.32 -50.77
N LYS A 347 -5.36 -43.69 -51.28
CA LYS A 347 -4.95 -43.84 -52.70
C LYS A 347 -4.44 -45.23 -53.03
N ILE A 348 -3.75 -45.86 -52.08
CA ILE A 348 -3.28 -47.25 -52.23
C ILE A 348 -4.49 -48.18 -52.25
N LEU A 349 -5.45 -47.98 -51.35
CA LEU A 349 -6.69 -48.74 -51.29
C LEU A 349 -7.52 -48.58 -52.59
N ASP A 350 -7.68 -47.36 -53.08
CA ASP A 350 -8.32 -47.06 -54.37
C ASP A 350 -7.61 -47.77 -55.53
N PHE A 351 -6.27 -47.76 -55.56
CA PHE A 351 -5.49 -48.46 -56.58
C PHE A 351 -5.70 -49.98 -56.52
N ILE A 352 -5.75 -50.56 -55.33
CA ILE A 352 -6.01 -51.99 -55.15
C ILE A 352 -7.43 -52.34 -55.64
N ILE A 353 -8.43 -51.56 -55.24
CA ILE A 353 -9.83 -51.77 -55.65
C ILE A 353 -9.99 -51.62 -57.17
N ASP A 354 -9.42 -50.57 -57.77
CA ASP A 354 -9.44 -50.37 -59.23
C ASP A 354 -8.67 -51.48 -59.96
N GLY A 355 -7.54 -51.94 -59.42
CA GLY A 355 -6.78 -53.06 -59.93
C GLY A 355 -7.59 -54.37 -59.95
N PHE A 356 -8.31 -54.68 -58.88
CA PHE A 356 -9.22 -55.82 -58.83
C PHE A 356 -10.37 -55.67 -59.84
N ASN A 357 -11.01 -54.51 -59.89
CA ASN A 357 -12.06 -54.24 -60.87
C ASN A 357 -11.56 -54.44 -62.31
N LYS A 358 -10.32 -54.07 -62.63
CA LYS A 358 -9.69 -54.29 -63.93
C LYS A 358 -9.23 -55.73 -64.20
N ILE A 359 -8.94 -56.54 -63.18
CA ILE A 359 -8.68 -57.99 -63.37
C ILE A 359 -9.98 -58.72 -63.73
N TYR A 360 -11.09 -58.29 -63.14
CA TYR A 360 -12.42 -58.85 -63.39
C TYR A 360 -13.05 -58.31 -64.69
N ASN A 361 -12.90 -57.02 -64.99
CA ASN A 361 -13.42 -56.38 -66.20
C ASN A 361 -12.37 -56.38 -67.32
N GLU A 362 -12.66 -57.08 -68.40
CA GLU A 362 -11.73 -57.32 -69.51
C GLU A 362 -11.29 -56.02 -70.22
N PRO A 363 -10.01 -55.90 -70.66
CA PRO A 363 -9.60 -54.77 -71.50
C PRO A 363 -10.18 -54.79 -72.93
N TYR A 364 -10.86 -55.88 -73.31
CA TYR A 364 -11.46 -56.07 -74.64
C TYR A 364 -12.93 -56.52 -74.60
N ALA A 365 -13.63 -56.31 -73.47
CA ALA A 365 -15.08 -56.41 -73.48
C ALA A 365 -15.62 -55.17 -74.20
N ASN A 366 -16.43 -55.37 -75.23
CA ASN A 366 -17.09 -54.33 -76.01
C ASN A 366 -18.19 -53.58 -75.21
N ASP A 367 -18.04 -53.46 -73.89
CA ASP A 367 -19.05 -53.01 -72.92
C ASP A 367 -18.68 -51.69 -72.21
N ASP A 368 -17.70 -50.95 -72.73
CA ASP A 368 -17.33 -49.60 -72.25
C ASP A 368 -18.53 -48.63 -72.28
N PHE A 369 -19.53 -48.88 -73.13
CA PHE A 369 -20.75 -48.07 -73.21
C PHE A 369 -21.73 -48.34 -72.06
N LYS A 370 -21.93 -49.61 -71.67
CA LYS A 370 -22.94 -49.97 -70.66
C LYS A 370 -22.51 -49.56 -69.25
N MET A 371 -21.22 -49.73 -68.94
CA MET A 371 -20.65 -49.33 -67.66
C MET A 371 -20.57 -47.79 -67.51
N LYS A 372 -20.29 -47.05 -68.60
CA LYS A 372 -20.37 -45.58 -68.60
C LYS A 372 -21.79 -45.07 -68.37
N VAL A 373 -22.80 -45.73 -68.93
CA VAL A 373 -24.21 -45.37 -68.72
C VAL A 373 -24.66 -45.69 -67.28
N GLU A 374 -24.26 -46.83 -66.70
CA GLU A 374 -24.53 -47.13 -65.29
C GLU A 374 -23.84 -46.15 -64.34
N LEU A 375 -22.56 -45.82 -64.57
CA LEU A 375 -21.83 -44.83 -63.77
C LEU A 375 -22.45 -43.42 -63.88
N ALA A 376 -22.93 -43.03 -65.07
CA ALA A 376 -23.64 -41.77 -65.26
C ALA A 376 -24.96 -41.72 -64.49
N ASN A 377 -25.72 -42.83 -64.48
CA ASN A 377 -26.96 -42.94 -63.72
C ASN A 377 -26.72 -42.92 -62.20
N ILE A 378 -25.71 -43.65 -61.70
CA ILE A 378 -25.33 -43.63 -60.28
C ILE A 378 -24.90 -42.21 -59.85
N LYS A 379 -24.16 -41.50 -60.70
CA LYS A 379 -23.74 -40.11 -60.43
C LYS A 379 -24.92 -39.15 -60.40
N LEU A 380 -25.91 -39.32 -61.28
CA LEU A 380 -27.14 -38.55 -61.27
C LEU A 380 -27.98 -38.80 -60.01
N ASP A 381 -28.09 -40.05 -59.56
CA ASP A 381 -28.82 -40.40 -58.33
C ASP A 381 -28.13 -39.85 -57.06
N LEU A 382 -26.79 -39.86 -57.01
CA LEU A 382 -26.03 -39.24 -55.93
C LEU A 382 -26.21 -37.72 -55.88
N GLN A 383 -26.20 -37.05 -57.04
CA GLN A 383 -26.47 -35.61 -57.12
C GLN A 383 -27.91 -35.27 -56.70
N LYS A 384 -28.88 -36.10 -57.08
CA LYS A 384 -30.28 -35.94 -56.70
C LYS A 384 -30.47 -36.09 -55.19
N ASN A 385 -29.87 -37.12 -54.58
CA ASN A 385 -29.90 -37.34 -53.13
C ASN A 385 -29.18 -36.23 -52.34
N LEU A 386 -28.11 -35.65 -52.87
CA LEU A 386 -27.42 -34.51 -52.25
C LEU A 386 -28.26 -33.23 -52.31
N LEU A 387 -28.91 -32.96 -53.45
CA LEU A 387 -29.82 -31.82 -53.60
C LEU A 387 -31.04 -31.95 -52.66
N GLU A 388 -31.58 -33.16 -52.52
CA GLU A 388 -32.71 -33.42 -51.61
C GLU A 388 -32.31 -33.22 -50.13
N LYS A 389 -31.09 -33.64 -49.75
CA LYS A 389 -30.54 -33.39 -48.41
C LYS A 389 -30.19 -31.92 -48.14
N ILE A 390 -29.82 -31.16 -49.17
CA ILE A 390 -29.56 -29.72 -49.04
C ILE A 390 -30.88 -28.95 -48.90
N ASN A 391 -31.90 -29.26 -49.71
CA ASN A 391 -33.23 -28.63 -49.60
C ASN A 391 -33.91 -28.92 -48.25
N LEU A 392 -33.75 -30.14 -47.70
CA LEU A 392 -34.25 -30.48 -46.35
C LEU A 392 -33.56 -29.71 -45.22
N LYS A 393 -32.42 -29.07 -45.50
CA LYS A 393 -31.65 -28.27 -44.53
C LYS A 393 -31.98 -26.78 -44.59
N GLU A 394 -32.68 -26.31 -45.63
CA GLU A 394 -33.14 -24.92 -45.77
C GLU A 394 -34.58 -24.71 -45.26
N GLU A 395 -35.38 -25.78 -45.11
CA GLU A 395 -36.74 -25.73 -44.52
C GLU A 395 -36.79 -25.99 -42.99
N LYS A 396 -35.64 -26.07 -42.31
CA LYS A 396 -35.53 -26.15 -40.84
C LYS A 396 -34.66 -25.03 -40.31
#